data_AF-A0A0Q7Z3Z9-F1
#
_entry.id   AF-A0A0Q7Z3Z9-F1
#
_cell.length_a   1.000
_cell.length_b   1.000
_cell.length_c   1.000
_cell.angle_alpha   90.00
_cell.angle_beta   90.00
_cell.angle_gamma   90.00
#
_symmetry.space_group_name_H-M   'P 1'
#
loop_
_entity.id
_entity.type
_entity.pdbx_description
1 polymer ?
#
loop_
_entity_poly.entity_id
_entity_poly.type
_entity_poly.pdbx_seq_one_letter_code
_entity_poly.pdbx_strand_id
1 'polypeptide(L)'
;MGRRVGRAAVGLIALALLATAGCETEPQIGGPDRPIELVDAPSVVTLAFAGDVHFPGHLAGLPGSDDSTLGPMSEQLAAADVAMVNLESAVLSGPGQRDTKELERRDSRYWFRTSPAAFDLLDRSGVDVVTMANNHGADYGRAGLLQTLRAAARAPVAVVGVGRDSRAAFTPHRVTVNGTPFAFFGADGTTREGANPVWEAGAATPGIAAARSDRPAQLLAAVRRASVRGDVVVVYLHWGTEYATCPDGRQQALATALSEAGADIVVGSHTHQLQGSGTLGGTYVAYGLGNFHWYNSGQPLTGVLTLRVEDGVVVGDDWGPASIPAEGGQPVPLGGDRASTAVSTWRALRSCTGLSPLPGVETGLPQYAATVQPIGPELRARLRSSHRAGCPVPLRDLRHLRIPYVGFDGRVHRGEMVVRADLADDVVGVFREVYAARWPIARMRLIDDYAGDDARSMAANNTSAFNCRLVAGQGTWSDHAYGAAIDLNPVQNPYVRRQGIEPASGRPFAAIDRSRGAMVPAGAIRSGDPVHRAFTRIGWVWGGVWPEPDYQHFSAH
;
A
#
# COMPACT_ATOMS: atom_id res chain seq x y z
N MET A 1 41.32 -56.04 14.14
CA MET A 1 40.57 -57.25 14.54
C MET A 1 39.09 -56.93 14.35
N GLY A 2 38.24 -57.61 13.59
CA GLY A 2 38.32 -58.76 12.70
C GLY A 2 37.06 -58.75 11.81
N ARG A 3 37.21 -59.26 10.58
CA ARG A 3 36.17 -59.43 9.56
C ARG A 3 35.24 -60.62 9.87
N ARG A 4 34.02 -60.61 9.28
CA ARG A 4 33.31 -61.70 8.52
C ARG A 4 31.82 -61.28 8.41
N VAL A 5 31.14 -61.12 7.27
CA VAL A 5 30.96 -61.85 5.99
C VAL A 5 30.25 -63.21 6.12
N GLY A 6 29.06 -63.28 5.50
CA GLY A 6 28.41 -64.47 4.90
C GLY A 6 27.30 -63.98 3.94
N ARG A 7 27.46 -64.02 2.60
CA ARG A 7 27.17 -65.10 1.62
C ARG A 7 25.72 -65.63 1.73
N ALA A 8 24.79 -65.26 0.85
CA ALA A 8 24.58 -65.63 -0.58
C ALA A 8 24.08 -67.08 -0.78
N ALA A 9 22.90 -67.22 -1.38
CA ALA A 9 22.41 -68.44 -2.02
C ALA A 9 21.60 -68.09 -3.27
N VAL A 10 21.82 -68.87 -4.33
CA VAL A 10 21.39 -68.73 -5.73
C VAL A 10 20.46 -69.89 -6.08
N GLY A 11 19.49 -69.67 -6.98
CA GLY A 11 18.76 -70.70 -7.74
C GLY A 11 17.43 -70.13 -8.25
N LEU A 12 16.94 -70.36 -9.46
CA LEU A 12 17.35 -71.21 -10.57
C LEU A 12 16.69 -70.66 -11.86
N ILE A 13 17.32 -70.94 -12.99
CA ILE A 13 16.92 -70.58 -14.36
C ILE A 13 15.82 -71.53 -14.87
N ALA A 14 14.84 -71.00 -15.62
CA ALA A 14 14.04 -71.77 -16.57
C ALA A 14 13.97 -71.02 -17.92
N LEU A 15 14.19 -71.76 -19.01
CA LEU A 15 14.37 -71.31 -20.39
C LEU A 15 13.27 -71.94 -21.29
N ALA A 16 13.01 -71.28 -22.43
CA ALA A 16 12.27 -71.68 -23.64
C ALA A 16 10.79 -71.24 -23.68
N LEU A 17 10.26 -70.61 -24.75
CA LEU A 17 10.43 -70.87 -26.18
C LEU A 17 10.39 -69.59 -27.07
N LEU A 18 11.00 -69.69 -28.26
CA LEU A 18 10.90 -68.77 -29.40
C LEU A 18 9.60 -68.97 -30.21
N ALA A 19 9.01 -67.89 -30.75
CA ALA A 19 8.47 -67.80 -32.12
C ALA A 19 8.06 -66.36 -32.54
N THR A 20 8.86 -65.78 -33.43
CA THR A 20 8.55 -64.96 -34.63
C THR A 20 7.41 -63.92 -34.70
N ALA A 21 7.82 -62.75 -35.20
CA ALA A 21 7.20 -61.89 -36.23
C ALA A 21 6.14 -60.82 -35.83
N GLY A 22 6.59 -59.56 -35.88
CA GLY A 22 5.98 -58.48 -36.67
C GLY A 22 4.65 -57.88 -36.21
N CYS A 23 4.70 -56.69 -35.62
CA CYS A 23 4.11 -55.45 -36.16
C CYS A 23 4.29 -54.31 -35.14
N GLU A 24 4.60 -53.13 -35.64
CA GLU A 24 4.73 -51.88 -34.88
C GLU A 24 3.39 -51.46 -34.28
N THR A 25 3.37 -51.15 -32.98
CA THR A 25 2.35 -50.29 -32.35
C THR A 25 3.02 -49.46 -31.26
N GLU A 26 2.85 -48.14 -31.34
CA GLU A 26 3.35 -47.14 -30.39
C GLU A 26 3.04 -47.48 -28.92
N PRO A 27 3.94 -47.18 -27.96
CA PRO A 27 3.62 -47.30 -26.55
C PRO A 27 2.80 -46.08 -26.11
N GLN A 28 1.52 -46.33 -25.81
CA GLN A 28 0.71 -45.41 -25.01
C GLN A 28 1.29 -45.30 -23.59
N ILE A 29 1.80 -44.12 -23.25
CA ILE A 29 2.15 -43.75 -21.87
C ILE A 29 0.88 -43.20 -21.21
N GLY A 30 0.06 -44.10 -20.65
CA GLY A 30 -0.95 -43.78 -19.66
C GLY A 30 -0.40 -44.06 -18.26
N GLY A 31 0.24 -43.06 -17.65
CA GLY A 31 0.54 -43.08 -16.22
C GLY A 31 -0.63 -42.52 -15.41
N PRO A 32 -0.84 -42.94 -14.15
CA PRO A 32 -1.94 -42.43 -13.34
C PRO A 32 -1.73 -40.93 -13.07
N ASP A 33 -2.76 -40.13 -13.36
CA ASP A 33 -2.87 -38.72 -12.97
C ASP A 33 -2.65 -38.59 -11.45
N ARG A 34 -1.42 -38.29 -11.05
CA ARG A 34 -1.20 -37.60 -9.79
C ARG A 34 -1.66 -36.17 -10.03
N PRO A 35 -2.60 -35.62 -9.23
CA PRO A 35 -2.87 -34.21 -9.26
C PRO A 35 -1.54 -33.48 -9.10
N ILE A 36 -1.16 -32.70 -10.10
CA ILE A 36 -0.19 -31.62 -9.90
C ILE A 36 -0.91 -30.72 -8.90
N GLU A 37 -0.46 -30.69 -7.65
CA GLU A 37 -0.81 -29.60 -6.74
C GLU A 37 -0.39 -28.33 -7.46
N LEU A 38 -1.39 -27.62 -8.00
CA LEU A 38 -1.23 -26.23 -8.39
C LEU A 38 -0.76 -25.54 -7.12
N VAL A 39 0.53 -25.20 -7.07
CA VAL A 39 1.04 -24.28 -6.06
C VAL A 39 0.21 -23.02 -6.23
N ASP A 40 -0.65 -22.72 -5.26
CA ASP A 40 -1.45 -21.50 -5.26
C ASP A 40 -0.51 -20.33 -5.58
N ALA A 41 -0.94 -19.45 -6.48
CA ALA A 41 -0.20 -18.22 -6.75
C ALA A 41 0.10 -17.52 -5.40
N PRO A 42 1.32 -16.97 -5.21
CA PRO A 42 1.70 -16.39 -3.95
C PRO A 42 0.64 -15.38 -3.50
N SER A 43 0.05 -15.64 -2.33
CA SER A 43 -1.04 -14.84 -1.79
C SER A 43 -0.42 -13.61 -1.12
N VAL A 44 -0.66 -12.44 -1.71
CA VAL A 44 -0.20 -11.18 -1.14
C VAL A 44 -1.03 -10.88 0.10
N VAL A 45 -0.37 -10.73 1.24
CA VAL A 45 -0.97 -10.28 2.51
C VAL A 45 -0.81 -8.77 2.63
N THR A 46 -1.87 -8.06 3.03
CA THR A 46 -1.84 -6.62 3.28
C THR A 46 -1.83 -6.32 4.77
N LEU A 47 -0.90 -5.48 5.22
CA LEU A 47 -0.81 -4.98 6.59
C LEU A 47 -1.04 -3.47 6.59
N ALA A 48 -1.86 -2.97 7.51
CA ALA A 48 -2.08 -1.54 7.70
C ALA A 48 -1.53 -1.04 9.04
N PHE A 49 -0.93 0.14 9.04
CA PHE A 49 -0.41 0.79 10.23
C PHE A 49 -0.81 2.25 10.27
N ALA A 50 -1.24 2.71 11.44
CA ALA A 50 -1.49 4.12 11.72
C ALA A 50 -0.70 4.58 12.95
N GLY A 51 -0.53 5.89 13.06
CA GLY A 51 0.19 6.56 14.14
C GLY A 51 -0.55 6.56 15.49
N ASP A 52 -0.25 7.56 16.31
CA ASP A 52 -0.75 7.65 17.69
C ASP A 52 -2.25 7.95 17.75
N VAL A 53 -2.97 7.12 18.51
CA VAL A 53 -4.41 7.25 18.79
C VAL A 53 -4.60 7.57 20.26
N HIS A 54 -5.37 8.62 20.56
CA HIS A 54 -5.88 8.84 21.91
C HIS A 54 -7.23 9.57 21.94
N PHE A 55 -7.79 9.69 23.15
CA PHE A 55 -9.12 10.23 23.41
C PHE A 55 -9.22 11.22 24.59
N PRO A 56 -8.18 11.95 25.04
CA PRO A 56 -8.34 12.86 26.17
C PRO A 56 -9.09 14.13 25.74
N GLY A 57 -9.44 14.95 26.73
CA GLY A 57 -10.10 16.24 26.49
C GLY A 57 -11.50 16.08 25.91
N HIS A 58 -11.80 16.82 24.85
CA HIS A 58 -13.13 16.82 24.21
C HIS A 58 -13.48 15.48 23.53
N LEU A 59 -12.48 14.62 23.31
CA LEU A 59 -12.66 13.29 22.71
C LEU A 59 -13.03 12.20 23.73
N ALA A 60 -13.03 12.51 25.03
CA ALA A 60 -13.19 11.50 26.09
C ALA A 60 -14.54 10.77 26.07
N GLY A 61 -15.57 11.38 25.48
CA GLY A 61 -16.88 10.75 25.30
C GLY A 61 -16.96 9.82 24.10
N LEU A 62 -16.10 9.98 23.08
CA LEU A 62 -16.21 9.31 21.80
C LEU A 62 -16.19 7.78 21.93
N PRO A 63 -15.29 7.14 22.70
CA PRO A 63 -15.30 5.69 22.86
C PRO A 63 -16.61 5.11 23.39
N GLY A 64 -17.35 5.87 24.20
CA GLY A 64 -18.61 5.43 24.80
C GLY A 64 -19.84 5.65 23.91
N SER A 65 -19.69 6.25 22.73
CA SER A 65 -20.77 6.42 21.77
C SER A 65 -20.92 5.17 20.90
N ASP A 66 -22.15 4.69 20.79
CA ASP A 66 -22.51 3.63 19.85
C ASP A 66 -22.13 4.03 18.42
N ASP A 67 -21.66 3.08 17.62
CA ASP A 67 -21.22 3.25 16.22
C ASP A 67 -20.05 4.20 15.96
N SER A 68 -19.42 4.76 17.00
CA SER A 68 -18.21 5.58 16.85
C SER A 68 -17.04 4.75 16.30
N THR A 69 -16.22 5.38 15.44
CA THR A 69 -15.00 4.82 14.86
C THR A 69 -13.86 5.83 14.91
N LEU A 70 -12.70 5.51 14.34
CA LEU A 70 -11.61 6.45 14.05
C LEU A 70 -11.92 7.37 12.85
N GLY A 71 -13.15 7.35 12.32
CA GLY A 71 -13.59 8.17 11.20
C GLY A 71 -13.30 7.53 9.83
N PRO A 72 -13.27 8.33 8.74
CA PRO A 72 -13.25 7.79 7.38
C PRO A 72 -12.02 6.92 7.05
N MET A 73 -10.88 7.17 7.70
CA MET A 73 -9.67 6.35 7.50
C MET A 73 -9.80 4.91 8.03
N SER A 74 -10.86 4.60 8.79
CA SER A 74 -11.20 3.22 9.20
C SER A 74 -11.41 2.31 7.99
N GLU A 75 -11.87 2.82 6.85
CA GLU A 75 -12.03 2.04 5.62
C GLU A 75 -10.69 1.46 5.13
N GLN A 76 -9.59 2.19 5.26
CA GLN A 76 -8.26 1.72 4.86
C GLN A 76 -7.67 0.72 5.85
N LEU A 77 -7.94 0.90 7.15
CA LEU A 77 -7.55 -0.06 8.19
C LEU A 77 -8.28 -1.39 7.98
N ALA A 78 -9.61 -1.34 7.84
CA ALA A 78 -10.46 -2.52 7.65
C ALA A 78 -10.25 -3.24 6.31
N ALA A 79 -9.63 -2.60 5.32
CA ALA A 79 -9.31 -3.22 4.03
C ALA A 79 -8.03 -4.08 4.07
N ALA A 80 -7.21 -3.97 5.11
CA ALA A 80 -6.03 -4.81 5.29
C ALA A 80 -6.39 -6.15 5.93
N ASP A 81 -5.55 -7.17 5.73
CA ASP A 81 -5.72 -8.45 6.42
C ASP A 81 -5.40 -8.35 7.93
N VAL A 82 -4.47 -7.44 8.29
CA VAL A 82 -4.20 -7.08 9.69
C VAL A 82 -3.88 -5.60 9.79
N ALA A 83 -4.56 -4.87 10.66
CA ALA A 83 -4.26 -3.49 10.98
C ALA A 83 -3.75 -3.30 12.43
N MET A 84 -2.73 -2.47 12.59
CA MET A 84 -2.11 -2.20 13.89
C MET A 84 -1.95 -0.70 14.19
N VAL A 85 -2.28 -0.29 15.42
CA VAL A 85 -2.14 1.11 15.88
C VAL A 85 -1.51 1.19 17.27
N ASN A 86 -1.04 2.39 17.65
CA ASN A 86 -0.62 2.70 19.01
C ASN A 86 -1.73 3.43 19.78
N LEU A 87 -2.17 2.87 20.91
CA LEU A 87 -3.10 3.54 21.83
C LEU A 87 -2.29 4.23 22.94
N GLU A 88 -2.12 5.54 22.82
CA GLU A 88 -1.29 6.36 23.69
C GLU A 88 -2.05 6.85 24.93
N SER A 89 -2.52 5.90 25.74
CA SER A 89 -3.31 6.18 26.94
C SER A 89 -3.34 4.99 27.88
N ALA A 90 -3.42 5.24 29.20
CA ALA A 90 -3.84 4.21 30.15
C ALA A 90 -5.34 3.91 29.98
N VAL A 91 -5.74 2.64 30.06
CA VAL A 91 -7.16 2.24 29.99
C VAL A 91 -7.69 1.96 31.39
N LEU A 92 -8.70 2.72 31.82
CA LEU A 92 -9.25 2.65 33.18
C LEU A 92 -10.76 2.41 33.16
N SER A 93 -11.23 1.42 33.92
CA SER A 93 -12.66 1.12 34.08
C SER A 93 -13.35 2.02 35.11
N GLY A 94 -12.60 2.87 35.80
CA GLY A 94 -13.11 3.77 36.84
C GLY A 94 -12.06 4.82 37.22
N PRO A 95 -12.15 5.39 38.43
CA PRO A 95 -11.13 6.31 38.93
C PRO A 95 -9.73 5.67 38.92
N GLY A 96 -8.72 6.50 38.72
CA GLY A 96 -7.32 6.11 38.84
C GLY A 96 -6.52 7.23 39.47
N GLN A 97 -5.51 6.85 40.25
CA GLN A 97 -4.53 7.80 40.78
C GLN A 97 -3.42 7.97 39.75
N ARG A 98 -3.10 9.22 39.40
CA ARG A 98 -1.98 9.55 38.54
C ARG A 98 -0.67 9.13 39.21
N ASP A 99 0.21 8.49 38.45
CA ASP A 99 1.58 8.24 38.86
C ASP A 99 2.36 9.56 38.87
N THR A 100 3.42 9.62 39.66
CA THR A 100 4.32 10.77 39.62
C THR A 100 5.20 10.66 38.37
N LYS A 101 5.22 11.72 37.56
CA LYS A 101 6.07 11.83 36.37
C LYS A 101 7.26 12.75 36.62
N GLU A 102 7.95 12.55 37.74
CA GLU A 102 8.97 13.49 38.24
C GLU A 102 10.21 13.60 37.34
N LEU A 103 10.45 12.60 36.49
CA LEU A 103 11.55 12.58 35.53
C LEU A 103 11.28 13.39 34.26
N GLU A 104 10.00 13.69 33.98
CA GLU A 104 9.58 14.58 32.90
C GLU A 104 9.72 16.06 33.29
N ARG A 105 9.91 16.92 32.29
CA ARG A 105 9.88 18.38 32.46
C ARG A 105 8.53 18.81 33.00
N ARG A 106 8.51 19.65 34.03
CA ARG A 106 7.29 20.00 34.79
C ARG A 106 6.17 20.56 33.91
N ASP A 107 6.52 21.33 32.89
CA ASP A 107 5.64 21.99 31.92
C ASP A 107 5.19 21.08 30.78
N SER A 108 5.75 19.87 30.67
CA SER A 108 5.44 18.88 29.61
C SER A 108 4.79 17.62 30.16
N ARG A 109 4.29 17.63 31.41
CA ARG A 109 3.67 16.45 32.03
C ARG A 109 2.23 16.26 31.60
N TYR A 110 1.97 15.14 30.96
CA TYR A 110 0.64 14.73 30.57
C TYR A 110 0.27 13.37 31.17
N TRP A 111 -1.00 13.25 31.55
CA TRP A 111 -1.61 12.02 32.02
C TRP A 111 -2.84 11.72 31.15
N PHE A 112 -2.67 10.81 30.22
CA PHE A 112 -3.69 10.36 29.30
C PHE A 112 -4.35 9.08 29.81
N ARG A 113 -5.68 9.09 29.70
CA ARG A 113 -6.50 7.92 29.96
C ARG A 113 -7.66 7.86 29.01
N THR A 114 -8.15 6.65 28.80
CA THR A 114 -9.42 6.37 28.14
C THR A 114 -10.18 5.26 28.87
N SER A 115 -11.44 5.03 28.48
CA SER A 115 -12.26 3.93 28.99
C SER A 115 -12.01 2.64 28.21
N PRO A 116 -12.42 1.46 28.73
CA PRO A 116 -12.31 0.20 28.01
C PRO A 116 -13.03 0.20 26.65
N ALA A 117 -14.06 1.03 26.49
CA ALA A 117 -14.81 1.16 25.24
C ALA A 117 -13.95 1.67 24.06
N ALA A 118 -12.74 2.18 24.34
CA ALA A 118 -11.77 2.48 23.29
C ALA A 118 -11.39 1.25 22.47
N PHE A 119 -11.30 0.07 23.10
CA PHE A 119 -11.02 -1.16 22.36
C PHE A 119 -12.17 -1.56 21.44
N ASP A 120 -13.43 -1.35 21.86
CA ASP A 120 -14.60 -1.60 21.01
C ASP A 120 -14.66 -0.62 19.82
N LEU A 121 -14.29 0.65 20.04
CA LEU A 121 -14.18 1.62 18.96
C LEU A 121 -13.08 1.23 17.95
N LEU A 122 -11.92 0.78 18.44
CA LEU A 122 -10.81 0.36 17.59
C LEU A 122 -11.18 -0.86 16.75
N ASP A 123 -11.85 -1.86 17.34
CA ASP A 123 -12.37 -3.02 16.62
C ASP A 123 -13.35 -2.61 15.49
N ARG A 124 -14.33 -1.76 15.80
CA ARG A 124 -15.24 -1.19 14.78
C ARG A 124 -14.53 -0.40 13.69
N SER A 125 -13.31 0.07 13.96
CA SER A 125 -12.50 0.81 13.00
C SER A 125 -11.62 -0.09 12.14
N GLY A 126 -11.73 -1.42 12.27
CA GLY A 126 -10.94 -2.40 11.53
C GLY A 126 -9.53 -2.58 12.09
N VAL A 127 -9.31 -2.31 13.38
CA VAL A 127 -8.00 -2.53 14.03
C VAL A 127 -7.98 -3.91 14.68
N ASP A 128 -6.98 -4.73 14.33
CA ASP A 128 -6.80 -6.06 14.90
C ASP A 128 -5.83 -6.07 16.07
N VAL A 129 -4.78 -5.25 16.01
CA VAL A 129 -3.70 -5.22 16.99
C VAL A 129 -3.47 -3.81 17.54
N VAL A 130 -3.40 -3.69 18.85
CA VAL A 130 -3.12 -2.44 19.55
C VAL A 130 -1.86 -2.61 20.39
N THR A 131 -0.85 -1.80 20.14
CA THR A 131 0.23 -1.63 21.12
C THR A 131 -0.15 -0.58 22.14
N MET A 132 0.13 -0.88 23.41
CA MET A 132 0.05 0.07 24.52
C MET A 132 1.44 0.30 25.15
N ALA A 133 2.51 -0.16 24.49
CA ALA A 133 3.86 0.14 24.92
C ALA A 133 4.27 1.54 24.46
N ASN A 134 3.98 2.53 25.31
CA ASN A 134 4.31 3.92 25.11
C ASN A 134 4.47 4.63 26.46
N ASN A 135 4.96 5.87 26.42
CA ASN A 135 5.18 6.75 27.57
C ASN A 135 3.90 7.17 28.33
N HIS A 136 2.72 6.78 27.85
CA HIS A 136 1.43 7.05 28.49
C HIS A 136 0.70 5.79 28.99
N GLY A 137 1.18 4.59 28.64
CA GLY A 137 0.54 3.32 28.98
C GLY A 137 0.48 3.04 30.49
N ALA A 138 1.32 3.71 31.29
CA ALA A 138 1.41 3.55 32.74
C ALA A 138 1.19 4.86 33.53
N ASP A 139 0.56 5.86 32.92
CA ASP A 139 0.28 7.17 33.54
C ASP A 139 -0.43 7.10 34.90
N TYR A 140 -1.15 6.02 35.15
CA TYR A 140 -1.93 5.80 36.39
C TYR A 140 -1.30 4.73 37.29
N GLY A 141 0.00 4.55 37.14
CA GLY A 141 0.84 3.69 37.97
C GLY A 141 0.45 2.23 37.86
N ARG A 142 0.94 1.43 38.81
CA ARG A 142 0.64 -0.02 38.88
C ARG A 142 -0.86 -0.32 38.97
N ALA A 143 -1.62 0.49 39.72
CA ALA A 143 -3.06 0.28 39.88
C ALA A 143 -3.81 0.51 38.55
N GLY A 144 -3.46 1.57 37.81
CA GLY A 144 -4.00 1.85 36.49
C GLY A 144 -3.62 0.79 35.47
N LEU A 145 -2.35 0.39 35.41
CA LEU A 145 -1.90 -0.67 34.50
C LEU A 145 -2.62 -2.01 34.76
N LEU A 146 -2.90 -2.36 36.01
CA LEU A 146 -3.70 -3.54 36.33
C LEU A 146 -5.17 -3.43 35.86
N GLN A 147 -5.74 -2.22 35.78
CA GLN A 147 -7.04 -2.02 35.13
C GLN A 147 -6.91 -2.21 33.62
N THR A 148 -5.88 -1.63 33.00
CA THR A 148 -5.58 -1.80 31.57
C THR A 148 -5.45 -3.28 31.20
N LEU A 149 -4.66 -4.06 31.94
CA LEU A 149 -4.50 -5.50 31.70
C LEU A 149 -5.82 -6.29 31.87
N ARG A 150 -6.73 -5.86 32.75
CA ARG A 150 -8.06 -6.49 32.88
C ARG A 150 -8.98 -6.14 31.71
N ALA A 151 -8.92 -4.90 31.22
CA ALA A 151 -9.67 -4.47 30.04
C ALA A 151 -9.15 -5.16 28.77
N ALA A 152 -7.82 -5.17 28.58
CA ALA A 152 -7.15 -5.84 27.46
C ALA A 152 -7.49 -7.34 27.37
N ALA A 153 -7.60 -8.04 28.50
CA ALA A 153 -7.98 -9.45 28.53
C ALA A 153 -9.42 -9.75 28.05
N ARG A 154 -10.24 -8.71 27.87
CA ARG A 154 -11.63 -8.79 27.39
C ARG A 154 -11.85 -7.98 26.11
N ALA A 155 -10.79 -7.40 25.56
CA ALA A 155 -10.87 -6.54 24.39
C ALA A 155 -11.18 -7.39 23.15
N PRO A 156 -11.97 -6.86 22.19
CA PRO A 156 -12.17 -7.49 20.90
C PRO A 156 -10.91 -7.46 20.01
N VAL A 157 -10.00 -6.53 20.28
CA VAL A 157 -8.69 -6.40 19.61
C VAL A 157 -7.57 -7.08 20.41
N ALA A 158 -6.53 -7.54 19.73
CA ALA A 158 -5.33 -8.03 20.39
C ALA A 158 -4.51 -6.88 20.99
N VAL A 159 -4.16 -6.97 22.28
CA VAL A 159 -3.35 -5.95 22.95
C VAL A 159 -1.96 -6.49 23.24
N VAL A 160 -0.92 -5.74 22.83
CA VAL A 160 0.50 -6.11 23.00
C VAL A 160 1.28 -5.00 23.70
N GLY A 161 2.48 -5.33 24.20
CA GLY A 161 3.42 -4.35 24.75
C GLY A 161 3.20 -4.00 26.24
N VAL A 162 2.22 -4.60 26.90
CA VAL A 162 2.00 -4.49 28.35
C VAL A 162 1.79 -5.88 28.94
N GLY A 163 2.23 -6.09 30.18
CA GLY A 163 2.16 -7.42 30.78
C GLY A 163 2.11 -7.43 32.30
N ARG A 164 1.72 -8.59 32.86
CA ARG A 164 1.82 -8.88 34.30
C ARG A 164 3.27 -9.11 34.77
N ASP A 165 4.13 -9.39 33.81
CA ASP A 165 5.58 -9.56 33.93
C ASP A 165 6.21 -9.31 32.55
N SER A 166 7.54 -9.30 32.51
CA SER A 166 8.36 -9.14 31.30
C SER A 166 8.03 -10.16 30.22
N ARG A 167 7.82 -11.43 30.56
CA ARG A 167 7.49 -12.47 29.58
C ARG A 167 6.17 -12.15 28.88
N ALA A 168 5.15 -11.77 29.64
CA ALA A 168 3.85 -11.38 29.10
C ALA A 168 3.95 -10.09 28.26
N ALA A 169 4.70 -9.08 28.72
CA ALA A 169 4.82 -7.80 28.01
C ALA A 169 5.50 -7.97 26.64
N PHE A 170 6.50 -8.85 26.53
CA PHE A 170 7.18 -9.19 25.28
C PHE A 170 6.56 -10.40 24.53
N THR A 171 5.34 -10.81 24.87
CA THR A 171 4.63 -11.84 24.09
C THR A 171 3.95 -11.17 22.89
N PRO A 172 4.23 -11.60 21.65
CA PRO A 172 3.58 -11.03 20.48
C PRO A 172 2.16 -11.55 20.32
N HIS A 173 1.32 -10.78 19.64
CA HIS A 173 0.14 -11.35 19.00
C HIS A 173 0.57 -12.13 17.76
N ARG A 174 0.01 -13.33 17.57
CA ARG A 174 0.37 -14.24 16.47
C ARG A 174 -0.87 -14.61 15.70
N VAL A 175 -0.79 -14.48 14.38
CA VAL A 175 -1.86 -14.81 13.45
C VAL A 175 -1.24 -15.38 12.17
N THR A 176 -1.93 -16.30 11.53
CA THR A 176 -1.54 -16.82 10.22
C THR A 176 -2.54 -16.33 9.19
N VAL A 177 -2.08 -15.56 8.21
CA VAL A 177 -2.90 -15.02 7.13
C VAL A 177 -2.44 -15.63 5.83
N ASN A 178 -3.36 -16.26 5.09
CA ASN A 178 -3.09 -16.93 3.83
C ASN A 178 -1.85 -17.87 3.88
N GLY A 179 -1.71 -18.61 4.99
CA GLY A 179 -0.59 -19.53 5.22
C GLY A 179 0.72 -18.88 5.72
N THR A 180 0.82 -17.55 5.74
CA THR A 180 1.98 -16.82 6.26
C THR A 180 1.81 -16.50 7.75
N PRO A 181 2.69 -17.01 8.65
CA PRO A 181 2.62 -16.68 10.08
C PRO A 181 3.23 -15.31 10.37
N PHE A 182 2.53 -14.50 11.16
CA PHE A 182 2.99 -13.17 11.61
C PHE A 182 3.11 -13.12 13.13
N ALA A 183 4.07 -12.35 13.62
CA ALA A 183 4.23 -12.03 15.04
C ALA A 183 4.34 -10.51 15.25
N PHE A 184 3.35 -9.92 15.91
CA PHE A 184 3.24 -8.49 16.16
C PHE A 184 3.66 -8.14 17.59
N PHE A 185 4.70 -7.32 17.72
CA PHE A 185 5.24 -6.82 18.97
C PHE A 185 4.98 -5.33 19.13
N GLY A 186 4.85 -4.88 20.38
CA GLY A 186 4.87 -3.48 20.77
C GLY A 186 5.98 -3.23 21.79
N ALA A 187 6.74 -2.14 21.66
CA ALA A 187 7.68 -1.72 22.70
C ALA A 187 7.88 -0.19 22.77
N ASP A 188 8.23 0.28 23.97
CA ASP A 188 8.49 1.69 24.26
C ASP A 188 10.00 1.97 24.29
N GLY A 189 10.45 2.85 23.41
CA GLY A 189 11.83 3.34 23.32
C GLY A 189 12.03 4.74 23.90
N THR A 190 10.98 5.35 24.45
CA THR A 190 11.07 6.67 25.09
C THR A 190 11.83 6.61 26.41
N THR A 191 12.19 7.77 26.96
CA THR A 191 12.97 7.83 28.20
C THR A 191 12.40 8.88 29.14
N ARG A 192 12.34 8.53 30.44
CA ARG A 192 12.16 9.44 31.59
C ARG A 192 10.71 9.79 31.95
N GLU A 193 9.83 8.80 31.95
CA GLU A 193 8.40 8.98 32.25
C GLU A 193 8.17 9.06 33.76
N GLY A 194 8.77 8.17 34.55
CA GLY A 194 8.71 8.20 36.02
C GLY A 194 9.66 7.20 36.67
N ALA A 195 9.96 7.38 37.97
CA ALA A 195 10.81 6.45 38.73
C ALA A 195 10.07 5.17 39.18
N ASN A 196 8.75 5.12 39.03
CA ASN A 196 7.97 3.92 39.31
C ASN A 196 8.39 2.79 38.35
N PRO A 197 8.70 1.57 38.83
CA PRO A 197 9.12 0.48 37.96
C PRO A 197 8.04 0.03 36.97
N VAL A 198 6.78 0.49 37.09
CA VAL A 198 5.68 0.15 36.15
C VAL A 198 5.98 0.54 34.69
N TRP A 199 6.85 1.52 34.45
CA TRP A 199 7.32 1.91 33.12
C TRP A 199 8.17 0.80 32.45
N GLU A 200 8.41 -0.30 33.15
CA GLU A 200 9.12 -1.45 32.65
C GLU A 200 8.65 -2.76 33.31
N ALA A 201 8.22 -3.71 32.49
CA ALA A 201 7.81 -5.02 32.99
C ALA A 201 9.02 -5.78 33.57
N GLY A 202 8.94 -6.15 34.85
CA GLY A 202 9.96 -6.95 35.52
C GLY A 202 9.64 -8.45 35.51
N ALA A 203 10.55 -9.29 36.00
CA ALA A 203 10.35 -10.75 36.00
C ALA A 203 9.08 -11.21 36.75
N ALA A 204 8.63 -10.46 37.75
CA ALA A 204 7.43 -10.76 38.55
C ALA A 204 6.59 -9.49 38.83
N THR A 205 6.81 -8.42 38.07
CA THR A 205 6.11 -7.14 38.25
C THR A 205 5.49 -6.68 36.95
N PRO A 206 4.24 -6.18 36.98
CA PRO A 206 3.57 -5.70 35.78
C PRO A 206 4.27 -4.45 35.26
N GLY A 207 4.26 -4.27 33.95
CA GLY A 207 4.81 -3.09 33.32
C GLY A 207 4.68 -3.08 31.81
N ILE A 208 5.37 -2.12 31.21
CA ILE A 208 5.47 -1.91 29.77
C ILE A 208 6.67 -2.68 29.19
N ALA A 209 6.53 -3.19 27.97
CA ALA A 209 7.65 -3.71 27.19
C ALA A 209 8.58 -2.57 26.77
N ALA A 210 9.70 -2.39 27.48
CA ALA A 210 10.65 -1.30 27.22
C ALA A 210 11.82 -1.75 26.32
N ALA A 211 12.23 -0.89 25.39
CA ALA A 211 13.32 -1.10 24.44
C ALA A 211 14.38 0.03 24.49
N ARG A 212 14.79 0.41 25.69
CA ARG A 212 15.71 1.53 25.96
C ARG A 212 17.13 1.01 26.17
N SER A 213 18.13 1.64 25.54
CA SER A 213 19.59 1.44 25.74
C SER A 213 20.03 -0.01 26.05
N ASP A 214 20.09 -0.40 27.32
CA ASP A 214 20.56 -1.69 27.85
C ASP A 214 19.50 -2.80 27.86
N ARG A 215 18.22 -2.43 27.75
CA ARG A 215 17.06 -3.33 27.81
C ARG A 215 16.46 -3.81 26.49
N PRO A 216 16.88 -3.39 25.27
CA PRO A 216 16.35 -4.00 24.07
C PRO A 216 16.70 -5.49 24.00
N ALA A 217 17.66 -5.99 24.80
CA ALA A 217 18.01 -7.41 24.87
C ALA A 217 16.80 -8.36 25.00
N GLN A 218 15.78 -8.01 25.79
CA GLN A 218 14.57 -8.83 25.91
C GLN A 218 13.72 -8.82 24.64
N LEU A 219 13.51 -7.64 24.05
CA LEU A 219 12.82 -7.47 22.77
C LEU A 219 13.57 -8.21 21.65
N LEU A 220 14.88 -7.98 21.51
CA LEU A 220 15.75 -8.63 20.52
C LEU A 220 15.73 -10.15 20.67
N ALA A 221 15.73 -10.67 21.91
CA ALA A 221 15.59 -12.11 22.14
C ALA A 221 14.20 -12.64 21.74
N ALA A 222 13.14 -11.86 21.95
CA ALA A 222 11.78 -12.24 21.53
C ALA A 222 11.63 -12.22 20.01
N VAL A 223 12.17 -11.20 19.34
CA VAL A 223 12.25 -11.08 17.87
C VAL A 223 13.02 -12.25 17.28
N ARG A 224 14.23 -12.56 17.78
CA ARG A 224 15.01 -13.74 17.34
C ARG A 224 14.23 -15.04 17.47
N ARG A 225 13.50 -15.23 18.58
CA ARG A 225 12.66 -16.43 18.77
C ARG A 225 11.52 -16.51 17.77
N ALA A 226 10.93 -15.38 17.37
CA ALA A 226 9.88 -15.36 16.35
C ALA A 226 10.46 -15.62 14.95
N SER A 227 11.58 -14.97 14.61
CA SER A 227 12.28 -15.19 13.34
C SER A 227 12.71 -16.66 13.16
N VAL A 228 13.30 -17.30 14.18
CA VAL A 228 13.68 -18.73 14.13
C VAL A 228 12.49 -19.67 13.98
N ARG A 229 11.28 -19.24 14.37
CA ARG A 229 10.04 -20.01 14.17
C ARG A 229 9.49 -19.88 12.76
N GLY A 230 10.05 -19.00 11.93
CA GLY A 230 9.57 -18.71 10.58
C GLY A 230 8.41 -17.72 10.55
N ASP A 231 8.20 -16.92 11.60
CA ASP A 231 7.23 -15.82 11.57
C ASP A 231 7.78 -14.65 10.74
N VAL A 232 6.91 -13.94 10.03
CA VAL A 232 7.14 -12.54 9.63
C VAL A 232 7.01 -11.67 10.88
N VAL A 233 8.10 -11.04 11.28
CA VAL A 233 8.20 -10.34 12.56
C VAL A 233 7.97 -8.83 12.38
N VAL A 234 6.89 -8.35 13.00
CA VAL A 234 6.46 -6.95 13.00
C VAL A 234 6.70 -6.35 14.38
N VAL A 235 7.39 -5.21 14.46
CA VAL A 235 7.67 -4.50 15.71
C VAL A 235 7.21 -3.05 15.60
N TYR A 236 6.19 -2.69 16.39
CA TYR A 236 5.73 -1.31 16.54
C TYR A 236 6.42 -0.64 17.74
N LEU A 237 7.12 0.47 17.50
CA LEU A 237 7.91 1.19 18.49
C LEU A 237 7.34 2.58 18.78
N HIS A 238 7.18 2.90 20.05
CA HIS A 238 6.92 4.26 20.49
C HIS A 238 8.27 4.89 20.89
N TRP A 239 8.86 5.74 20.06
CA TRP A 239 10.29 6.10 20.19
C TRP A 239 10.71 7.41 19.52
N GLY A 240 11.96 7.82 19.76
CA GLY A 240 12.54 9.01 19.13
C GLY A 240 12.40 10.26 19.97
N THR A 241 12.61 11.40 19.33
CA THR A 241 12.52 12.71 19.96
C THR A 241 11.27 13.42 19.47
N GLU A 242 10.40 13.87 20.38
CA GLU A 242 9.20 14.63 20.06
C GLU A 242 9.49 15.78 19.07
N TYR A 243 8.64 15.91 18.07
CA TYR A 243 8.67 16.89 17.00
C TYR A 243 9.88 16.84 16.05
N ALA A 244 10.78 15.86 16.21
CA ALA A 244 11.86 15.64 15.26
C ALA A 244 11.33 15.03 13.95
N THR A 245 11.67 15.65 12.82
CA THR A 245 11.27 15.18 11.48
C THR A 245 12.23 14.15 10.88
N CYS A 246 13.40 13.96 11.50
CA CYS A 246 14.38 12.93 11.15
C CYS A 246 14.65 12.02 12.35
N PRO A 247 14.88 10.72 12.12
CA PRO A 247 15.13 9.79 13.21
C PRO A 247 16.43 10.13 13.94
N ASP A 248 16.43 10.01 15.26
CA ASP A 248 17.64 10.19 16.06
C ASP A 248 18.56 8.95 16.02
N GLY A 249 19.79 9.07 16.51
CA GLY A 249 20.76 7.97 16.49
C GLY A 249 20.33 6.76 17.34
N ARG A 250 19.45 6.93 18.34
CA ARG A 250 18.92 5.82 19.14
C ARG A 250 17.87 5.04 18.35
N GLN A 251 17.00 5.74 17.61
CA GLN A 251 16.07 5.10 16.68
C GLN A 251 16.83 4.29 15.63
N GLN A 252 17.84 4.88 15.00
CA GLN A 252 18.65 4.19 13.97
C GLN A 252 19.39 2.96 14.52
N ALA A 253 19.99 3.08 15.71
CA ALA A 253 20.69 1.96 16.35
C ALA A 253 19.74 0.80 16.72
N LEU A 254 18.56 1.11 17.27
CA LEU A 254 17.58 0.08 17.61
C LEU A 254 16.95 -0.56 16.35
N ALA A 255 16.68 0.22 15.29
CA ALA A 255 16.23 -0.32 14.00
C ALA A 255 17.25 -1.34 13.44
N THR A 256 18.54 -0.98 13.49
CA THR A 256 19.64 -1.86 13.05
C THR A 256 19.68 -3.13 13.88
N ALA A 257 19.64 -3.03 15.21
CA ALA A 257 19.67 -4.18 16.09
C ALA A 257 18.45 -5.12 15.88
N LEU A 258 17.27 -4.56 15.61
CA LEU A 258 16.06 -5.34 15.31
C LEU A 258 16.16 -6.03 13.96
N SER A 259 16.68 -5.34 12.94
CA SER A 259 16.97 -5.92 11.63
C SER A 259 17.92 -7.12 11.75
N GLU A 260 19.03 -6.97 12.47
CA GLU A 260 19.99 -8.05 12.75
C GLU A 260 19.41 -9.18 13.60
N ALA A 261 18.39 -8.89 14.42
CA ALA A 261 17.66 -9.89 15.19
C ALA A 261 16.63 -10.68 14.38
N GLY A 262 16.35 -10.27 13.14
CA GLY A 262 15.38 -10.91 12.25
C GLY A 262 13.99 -10.28 12.28
N ALA A 263 13.88 -8.97 12.55
CA ALA A 263 12.65 -8.23 12.29
C ALA A 263 12.49 -7.99 10.78
N ASP A 264 11.30 -8.25 10.24
CA ASP A 264 10.98 -7.98 8.83
C ASP A 264 10.38 -6.59 8.66
N ILE A 265 9.63 -6.12 9.66
CA ILE A 265 8.92 -4.83 9.63
C ILE A 265 9.11 -4.13 10.97
N VAL A 266 9.59 -2.88 10.94
CA VAL A 266 9.66 -1.97 12.08
C VAL A 266 8.85 -0.73 11.77
N VAL A 267 7.86 -0.41 12.58
CA VAL A 267 7.00 0.77 12.45
C VAL A 267 7.11 1.60 13.72
N GLY A 268 7.11 2.92 13.60
CA GLY A 268 7.28 3.81 14.75
C GLY A 268 6.23 4.91 14.85
N SER A 269 6.03 5.43 16.06
CA SER A 269 5.29 6.67 16.37
C SER A 269 6.01 7.44 17.49
N HIS A 270 5.31 8.27 18.30
CA HIS A 270 5.81 9.12 19.41
C HIS A 270 6.29 10.51 19.01
N THR A 271 7.02 10.66 17.91
CA THR A 271 7.57 11.98 17.56
C THR A 271 6.47 13.00 17.21
N HIS A 272 5.22 12.57 17.12
CA HIS A 272 4.06 13.32 16.64
C HIS A 272 4.24 13.89 15.22
N GLN A 273 5.30 13.47 14.52
CA GLN A 273 5.64 13.87 13.16
C GLN A 273 5.80 12.63 12.29
N LEU A 274 5.50 12.79 11.01
CA LEU A 274 5.95 11.81 10.02
C LEU A 274 7.47 11.83 9.94
N GLN A 275 8.07 10.65 9.91
CA GLN A 275 9.47 10.44 9.61
C GLN A 275 9.61 9.48 8.43
N GLY A 276 10.76 9.48 7.77
CA GLY A 276 10.95 8.71 6.55
C GLY A 276 10.85 7.20 6.74
N SER A 277 10.48 6.51 5.66
CA SER A 277 10.42 5.05 5.58
C SER A 277 11.20 4.49 4.39
N GLY A 278 11.53 3.21 4.45
CA GLY A 278 12.30 2.50 3.43
C GLY A 278 12.83 1.16 3.94
N THR A 279 13.85 0.63 3.27
CA THR A 279 14.51 -0.63 3.62
C THR A 279 15.85 -0.41 4.30
N LEU A 280 16.09 -1.17 5.36
CA LEU A 280 17.37 -1.36 6.02
C LEU A 280 17.78 -2.82 5.80
N GLY A 281 18.56 -3.09 4.75
CA GLY A 281 18.79 -4.46 4.31
C GLY A 281 17.49 -5.14 3.90
N GLY A 282 17.15 -6.26 4.55
CA GLY A 282 15.89 -6.99 4.32
C GLY A 282 14.69 -6.47 5.13
N THR A 283 14.91 -5.54 6.06
CA THR A 283 13.86 -5.05 6.97
C THR A 283 13.21 -3.78 6.43
N TYR A 284 11.89 -3.73 6.36
CA TYR A 284 11.16 -2.47 6.13
C TYR A 284 11.11 -1.67 7.43
N VAL A 285 11.46 -0.39 7.37
CA VAL A 285 11.44 0.53 8.51
C VAL A 285 10.63 1.77 8.16
N ALA A 286 9.62 2.10 8.96
CA ALA A 286 8.96 3.40 9.00
C ALA A 286 9.22 4.03 10.35
N TYR A 287 10.07 5.07 10.40
CA TYR A 287 10.56 5.61 11.68
C TYR A 287 9.48 6.31 12.52
N GLY A 288 8.48 6.92 11.89
CA GLY A 288 7.46 7.71 12.58
C GLY A 288 6.22 7.92 11.71
N LEU A 289 5.06 7.48 12.19
CA LEU A 289 3.75 7.67 11.55
C LEU A 289 2.99 8.90 12.08
N GLY A 290 3.55 9.62 13.05
CA GLY A 290 2.95 10.81 13.66
C GLY A 290 1.66 10.52 14.44
N ASN A 291 0.83 11.55 14.57
CA ASN A 291 -0.50 11.43 15.18
C ASN A 291 -1.49 10.84 14.17
N PHE A 292 -2.43 10.02 14.60
CA PHE A 292 -3.54 9.54 13.75
C PHE A 292 -4.90 10.09 14.19
N HIS A 293 -5.29 9.84 15.44
CA HIS A 293 -6.51 10.39 16.04
C HIS A 293 -6.12 11.18 17.30
N TRP A 294 -6.20 12.52 17.23
CA TRP A 294 -5.55 13.39 18.19
C TRP A 294 -6.38 14.63 18.55
N TYR A 295 -6.47 15.01 19.83
CA TYR A 295 -7.26 16.14 20.35
C TYR A 295 -6.91 17.54 19.81
N ASN A 296 -5.90 17.69 18.94
CA ASN A 296 -5.57 18.95 18.29
C ASN A 296 -4.89 18.72 16.93
N SER A 297 -4.73 19.80 16.17
CA SER A 297 -4.15 19.83 14.82
C SER A 297 -2.72 20.38 14.74
N GLY A 298 -1.98 20.39 15.84
CA GLY A 298 -0.61 20.95 15.87
C GLY A 298 0.35 20.27 14.89
N GLN A 299 0.17 18.96 14.68
CA GLN A 299 0.83 18.17 13.62
C GLN A 299 -0.25 17.37 12.88
N PRO A 300 -0.89 17.98 11.87
CA PRO A 300 -2.15 17.45 11.35
C PRO A 300 -1.95 16.41 10.23
N LEU A 301 -0.81 16.43 9.53
CA LEU A 301 -0.56 15.52 8.42
C LEU A 301 -0.34 14.10 8.96
N THR A 302 -1.16 13.17 8.48
CA THR A 302 -1.19 11.78 8.93
C THR A 302 -1.63 10.85 7.80
N GLY A 303 -1.77 9.55 8.06
CA GLY A 303 -2.26 8.58 7.08
C GLY A 303 -2.17 7.14 7.57
N VAL A 304 -2.58 6.22 6.70
CA VAL A 304 -2.42 4.78 6.89
C VAL A 304 -1.31 4.28 5.98
N LEU A 305 -0.28 3.69 6.56
CA LEU A 305 0.76 2.96 5.84
C LEU A 305 0.23 1.56 5.54
N THR A 306 0.16 1.20 4.26
CA THR A 306 -0.18 -0.16 3.81
C THR A 306 1.06 -0.86 3.26
N LEU A 307 1.38 -2.02 3.80
CA LEU A 307 2.46 -2.88 3.31
C LEU A 307 1.89 -4.12 2.65
N ARG A 308 2.47 -4.52 1.52
CA ARG A 308 2.19 -5.79 0.85
C ARG A 308 3.31 -6.76 1.14
N VAL A 309 2.96 -7.93 1.67
CA VAL A 309 3.88 -9.00 2.03
C VAL A 309 3.60 -10.20 1.15
N GLU A 310 4.62 -10.70 0.47
CA GLU A 310 4.56 -11.86 -0.42
C GLU A 310 5.70 -12.80 -0.04
N ASP A 311 5.39 -14.07 0.24
CA ASP A 311 6.36 -15.08 0.70
C ASP A 311 7.23 -14.61 1.89
N GLY A 312 6.61 -13.86 2.80
CA GLY A 312 7.26 -13.30 3.98
C GLY A 312 8.10 -12.05 3.76
N VAL A 313 8.14 -11.52 2.53
CA VAL A 313 8.93 -10.34 2.16
C VAL A 313 8.03 -9.15 1.84
N VAL A 314 8.39 -7.95 2.31
CA VAL A 314 7.68 -6.72 1.91
C VAL A 314 8.00 -6.38 0.46
N VAL A 315 6.99 -6.44 -0.41
CA VAL A 315 7.10 -6.20 -1.87
C VAL A 315 6.47 -4.89 -2.34
N GLY A 316 5.82 -4.17 -1.42
CA GLY A 316 5.28 -2.84 -1.71
C GLY A 316 4.88 -2.08 -0.48
N ASP A 317 4.98 -0.77 -0.56
CA ASP A 317 4.43 0.17 0.41
C ASP A 317 3.59 1.24 -0.28
N ASP A 318 2.46 1.56 0.33
CA ASP A 318 1.62 2.68 -0.03
C ASP A 318 1.26 3.47 1.23
N TRP A 319 0.96 4.76 1.08
CA TRP A 319 0.58 5.59 2.20
C TRP A 319 -0.63 6.42 1.81
N GLY A 320 -1.79 6.09 2.39
CA GLY A 320 -3.04 6.81 2.22
C GLY A 320 -3.01 8.08 3.06
N PRO A 321 -2.81 9.27 2.47
CA PRO A 321 -2.61 10.49 3.24
C PRO A 321 -3.94 11.04 3.76
N ALA A 322 -3.90 11.62 4.96
CA ALA A 322 -5.01 12.25 5.64
C ALA A 322 -4.55 13.48 6.43
N SER A 323 -5.51 14.25 6.94
CA SER A 323 -5.26 15.36 7.83
C SER A 323 -6.21 15.33 9.02
N ILE A 324 -5.66 15.55 10.22
CA ILE A 324 -6.46 15.80 11.42
C ILE A 324 -7.11 17.19 11.26
N PRO A 325 -8.45 17.33 11.49
CA PRO A 325 -9.16 18.61 11.43
C PRO A 325 -8.64 19.63 12.44
N ALA A 326 -8.93 20.90 12.23
CA ALA A 326 -8.41 21.99 13.06
C ALA A 326 -8.73 21.82 14.56
N GLU A 327 -9.92 21.33 14.85
CA GLU A 327 -10.46 21.00 16.16
C GLU A 327 -9.85 19.74 16.79
N GLY A 328 -9.14 18.92 16.03
CA GLY A 328 -8.69 17.59 16.43
C GLY A 328 -9.67 16.48 16.04
N GLY A 329 -9.38 15.26 16.50
CA GLY A 329 -10.21 14.07 16.34
C GLY A 329 -9.81 13.23 15.14
N GLN A 330 -10.82 12.82 14.38
CA GLN A 330 -10.73 11.80 13.35
C GLN A 330 -10.01 12.31 12.08
N PRO A 331 -9.01 11.58 11.54
CA PRO A 331 -8.31 11.99 10.34
C PRO A 331 -9.22 11.92 9.11
N VAL A 332 -9.15 12.97 8.28
CA VAL A 332 -9.92 13.09 7.03
C VAL A 332 -8.99 12.80 5.84
N PRO A 333 -9.34 11.85 4.95
CA PRO A 333 -8.53 11.53 3.77
C PRO A 333 -8.24 12.77 2.92
N LEU A 334 -7.00 12.88 2.43
CA LEU A 334 -6.63 13.88 1.44
C LEU A 334 -6.92 13.32 0.04
N GLY A 335 -7.41 14.18 -0.85
CA GLY A 335 -7.67 13.86 -2.26
C GLY A 335 -6.87 14.73 -3.23
N GLY A 336 -6.82 14.31 -4.50
CA GLY A 336 -6.23 15.06 -5.61
C GLY A 336 -4.80 15.53 -5.35
N ASP A 337 -4.49 16.77 -5.75
CA ASP A 337 -3.14 17.36 -5.64
C ASP A 337 -2.60 17.38 -4.20
N ARG A 338 -3.48 17.53 -3.19
CA ARG A 338 -3.09 17.51 -1.78
C ARG A 338 -2.58 16.14 -1.36
N ALA A 339 -3.25 15.07 -1.81
CA ALA A 339 -2.81 13.70 -1.58
C ALA A 339 -1.46 13.43 -2.27
N SER A 340 -1.33 13.77 -3.55
CA SER A 340 -0.10 13.58 -4.32
C SER A 340 1.09 14.35 -3.71
N THR A 341 0.84 15.57 -3.23
CA THR A 341 1.84 16.39 -2.54
C THR A 341 2.22 15.76 -1.20
N ALA A 342 1.25 15.33 -0.40
CA ALA A 342 1.48 14.66 0.87
C ALA A 342 2.32 13.38 0.70
N VAL A 343 1.98 12.53 -0.27
CA VAL A 343 2.74 11.31 -0.59
C VAL A 343 4.15 11.67 -1.05
N SER A 344 4.32 12.68 -1.91
CA SER A 344 5.65 13.13 -2.35
C SER A 344 6.50 13.63 -1.18
N THR A 345 5.90 14.40 -0.28
CA THR A 345 6.55 14.87 0.97
C THR A 345 6.94 13.69 1.84
N TRP A 346 6.03 12.75 2.09
CA TRP A 346 6.29 11.55 2.88
C TRP A 346 7.45 10.72 2.30
N ARG A 347 7.49 10.50 0.98
CA ARG A 347 8.60 9.83 0.30
C ARG A 347 9.93 10.59 0.46
N ALA A 348 9.91 11.93 0.44
CA ALA A 348 11.10 12.75 0.59
C ALA A 348 11.71 12.72 2.01
N LEU A 349 10.92 12.40 3.04
CA LEU A 349 11.41 12.25 4.42
C LEU A 349 12.46 11.14 4.57
N ARG A 350 12.56 10.22 3.60
CA ARG A 350 13.62 9.18 3.56
C ARG A 350 15.03 9.77 3.50
N SER A 351 15.20 10.98 2.97
CA SER A 351 16.51 11.59 2.71
C SER A 351 17.44 11.67 3.93
N CYS A 352 16.89 11.69 5.15
CA CYS A 352 17.67 11.77 6.39
C CYS A 352 17.64 10.48 7.24
N THR A 353 17.17 9.35 6.68
CA THR A 353 17.01 8.10 7.44
C THR A 353 18.14 7.10 7.23
N GLY A 354 18.91 7.23 6.16
CA GLY A 354 19.86 6.23 5.70
C GLY A 354 19.21 4.98 5.09
N LEU A 355 17.89 4.97 4.92
CA LEU A 355 17.15 3.85 4.32
C LEU A 355 17.17 3.90 2.80
N SER A 356 17.13 2.73 2.19
CA SER A 356 16.92 2.59 0.75
C SER A 356 15.41 2.56 0.40
N PRO A 357 15.04 2.80 -0.86
CA PRO A 357 13.69 2.50 -1.32
C PRO A 357 13.42 1.00 -1.24
N LEU A 358 12.15 0.60 -1.15
CA LEU A 358 11.79 -0.78 -1.44
C LEU A 358 12.28 -1.17 -2.84
N PRO A 359 12.85 -2.38 -3.04
CA PRO A 359 13.20 -2.87 -4.36
C PRO A 359 12.01 -2.76 -5.32
N GLY A 360 12.23 -2.16 -6.50
CA GLY A 360 11.16 -1.92 -7.48
C GLY A 360 10.30 -0.67 -7.25
N VAL A 361 10.59 0.13 -6.22
CA VAL A 361 10.05 1.50 -6.07
C VAL A 361 11.10 2.49 -6.57
N GLU A 362 11.01 2.88 -7.85
CA GLU A 362 11.99 3.79 -8.47
C GLU A 362 12.02 5.17 -7.79
N THR A 363 13.16 5.51 -7.18
CA THR A 363 13.44 6.87 -6.66
C THR A 363 13.78 7.82 -7.78
N GLY A 364 12.73 8.35 -8.39
CA GLY A 364 12.84 9.22 -9.55
C GLY A 364 12.31 8.50 -10.77
N LEU A 365 11.68 9.27 -11.66
CA LEU A 365 11.25 8.71 -12.93
C LEU A 365 12.50 8.41 -13.77
N PRO A 366 12.68 7.19 -14.31
CA PRO A 366 13.64 6.91 -15.35
C PRO A 366 13.56 7.96 -16.46
N GLN A 367 14.67 8.17 -17.16
CA GLN A 367 14.69 9.03 -18.33
C GLN A 367 13.54 8.64 -19.26
N TYR A 368 12.74 9.63 -19.63
CA TYR A 368 11.63 9.42 -20.55
C TYR A 368 12.18 9.00 -21.93
N ALA A 369 12.08 7.69 -22.20
CA ALA A 369 12.61 7.05 -23.40
C ALA A 369 11.47 6.38 -24.18
N ALA A 370 10.75 7.21 -24.96
CA ALA A 370 9.75 6.75 -25.91
C ALA A 370 10.37 6.42 -27.27
N THR A 371 9.74 5.54 -28.04
CA THR A 371 10.16 5.23 -29.43
C THR A 371 9.03 5.52 -30.40
N VAL A 372 9.37 6.14 -31.53
CA VAL A 372 8.47 6.34 -32.69
C VAL A 372 8.99 5.49 -33.84
N GLN A 373 8.20 4.55 -34.33
CA GLN A 373 8.61 3.64 -35.41
C GLN A 373 7.53 3.53 -36.50
N PRO A 374 7.89 3.32 -37.77
CA PRO A 374 6.94 2.87 -38.78
C PRO A 374 6.24 1.58 -38.37
N ILE A 375 5.04 1.31 -38.91
CA ILE A 375 4.34 0.05 -38.67
C ILE A 375 5.09 -1.11 -39.35
N GLY A 376 5.84 -1.86 -38.54
CA GLY A 376 6.60 -3.04 -38.97
C GLY A 376 5.71 -4.26 -39.28
N PRO A 377 6.29 -5.34 -39.85
CA PRO A 377 5.54 -6.53 -40.25
C PRO A 377 4.78 -7.22 -39.10
N GLU A 378 5.42 -7.33 -37.93
CA GLU A 378 4.82 -7.96 -36.74
C GLU A 378 3.60 -7.18 -36.26
N LEU A 379 3.74 -5.85 -36.12
CA LEU A 379 2.63 -5.01 -35.72
C LEU A 379 1.52 -4.98 -36.78
N ARG A 380 1.86 -4.95 -38.07
CA ARG A 380 0.86 -5.07 -39.15
C ARG A 380 0.02 -6.35 -39.02
N ALA A 381 0.61 -7.45 -38.55
CA ALA A 381 -0.13 -8.69 -38.32
C ALA A 381 -1.07 -8.62 -37.10
N ARG A 382 -0.81 -7.72 -36.14
CA ARG A 382 -1.68 -7.43 -34.98
C ARG A 382 -2.80 -6.44 -35.32
N LEU A 383 -2.54 -5.42 -36.15
CA LEU A 383 -3.49 -4.35 -36.53
C LEU A 383 -4.60 -4.81 -37.50
N ARG A 384 -5.25 -5.94 -37.25
CA ARG A 384 -6.26 -6.53 -38.14
C ARG A 384 -7.68 -6.08 -37.83
N SER A 385 -7.93 -5.64 -36.60
CA SER A 385 -9.25 -5.22 -36.14
C SER A 385 -9.38 -3.70 -36.12
N SER A 386 -8.28 -2.99 -35.83
CA SER A 386 -8.24 -1.53 -35.85
C SER A 386 -7.90 -0.92 -37.21
N HIS A 387 -7.39 -1.71 -38.18
CA HIS A 387 -7.08 -1.26 -39.56
C HIS A 387 -7.58 -2.26 -40.60
N ARG A 388 -8.15 -1.75 -41.70
CA ARG A 388 -8.63 -2.56 -42.85
C ARG A 388 -8.63 -1.73 -44.14
N ALA A 389 -8.88 -2.40 -45.27
CA ALA A 389 -9.12 -1.72 -46.53
C ALA A 389 -10.29 -0.72 -46.41
N GLY A 390 -10.11 0.49 -46.94
CA GLY A 390 -11.08 1.58 -46.83
C GLY A 390 -10.87 2.53 -45.65
N CYS A 391 -9.94 2.23 -44.74
CA CYS A 391 -9.53 3.19 -43.70
C CYS A 391 -8.92 4.45 -44.31
N PRO A 392 -9.22 5.64 -43.74
CA PRO A 392 -8.81 6.91 -44.35
C PRO A 392 -7.30 7.15 -44.30
N VAL A 393 -6.59 6.51 -43.36
CA VAL A 393 -5.13 6.62 -43.22
C VAL A 393 -4.48 5.27 -43.49
N PRO A 394 -3.58 5.15 -44.50
CA PRO A 394 -2.89 3.91 -44.76
C PRO A 394 -1.80 3.64 -43.71
N LEU A 395 -1.45 2.37 -43.48
CA LEU A 395 -0.45 1.98 -42.46
C LEU A 395 0.91 2.68 -42.58
N ARG A 396 1.32 3.09 -43.79
CA ARG A 396 2.58 3.83 -44.02
C ARG A 396 2.60 5.22 -43.36
N ASP A 397 1.42 5.81 -43.16
CA ASP A 397 1.22 7.14 -42.60
C ASP A 397 0.85 7.06 -41.11
N LEU A 398 0.96 5.87 -40.51
CA LEU A 398 0.83 5.64 -39.07
C LEU A 398 2.20 5.35 -38.44
N ARG A 399 2.32 5.63 -37.14
CA ARG A 399 3.50 5.32 -36.33
C ARG A 399 3.10 4.52 -35.09
N HIS A 400 3.95 3.56 -34.74
CA HIS A 400 3.89 2.85 -33.48
C HIS A 400 4.71 3.60 -32.45
N LEU A 401 4.05 3.97 -31.36
CA LEU A 401 4.65 4.63 -30.23
C LEU A 401 4.74 3.63 -29.09
N ARG A 402 5.94 3.50 -28.50
CA ARG A 402 6.12 2.85 -27.20
C ARG A 402 6.48 3.91 -26.18
N ILE A 403 5.63 4.09 -25.17
CA ILE A 403 5.67 5.26 -24.29
C ILE A 403 5.77 4.80 -22.83
N PRO A 404 6.73 5.30 -22.03
CA PRO A 404 6.70 5.09 -20.59
C PRO A 404 5.63 5.98 -19.93
N TYR A 405 4.90 5.44 -18.97
CA TYR A 405 3.88 6.17 -18.20
C TYR A 405 3.93 5.80 -16.72
N VAL A 406 3.43 6.68 -15.85
CA VAL A 406 3.26 6.38 -14.42
C VAL A 406 1.89 5.76 -14.20
N GLY A 407 1.83 4.59 -13.58
CA GLY A 407 0.60 3.90 -13.25
C GLY A 407 -0.10 4.47 -12.02
N PHE A 408 -1.32 4.02 -11.76
CA PHE A 408 -2.01 4.28 -10.48
C PHE A 408 -1.28 3.66 -9.28
N ASP A 409 -0.40 2.69 -9.51
CA ASP A 409 0.50 2.10 -8.51
C ASP A 409 1.77 2.94 -8.26
N GLY A 410 1.89 4.11 -8.91
CA GLY A 410 3.03 5.01 -8.81
C GLY A 410 4.31 4.50 -9.49
N ARG A 411 4.27 3.33 -10.16
CA ARG A 411 5.40 2.72 -10.86
C ARG A 411 5.41 3.13 -12.33
N VAL A 412 6.57 2.99 -12.97
CA VAL A 412 6.71 3.23 -14.41
C VAL A 412 6.38 1.96 -15.19
N HIS A 413 5.45 2.12 -16.13
CA HIS A 413 5.00 1.10 -17.06
C HIS A 413 5.37 1.51 -18.49
N ARG A 414 5.22 0.59 -19.44
CA ARG A 414 5.41 0.88 -20.87
C ARG A 414 4.14 0.51 -21.64
N GLY A 415 3.61 1.49 -22.37
CA GLY A 415 2.41 1.36 -23.19
C GLY A 415 2.72 1.33 -24.68
N GLU A 416 1.72 0.92 -25.46
CA GLU A 416 1.73 0.93 -26.94
C GLU A 416 0.58 1.80 -27.45
N MET A 417 0.85 2.61 -28.48
CA MET A 417 -0.13 3.46 -29.15
C MET A 417 0.17 3.55 -30.64
N VAL A 418 -0.85 3.70 -31.48
CA VAL A 418 -0.69 4.03 -32.90
C VAL A 418 -1.34 5.38 -33.17
N VAL A 419 -0.63 6.27 -33.85
CA VAL A 419 -1.10 7.63 -34.22
C VAL A 419 -0.64 7.97 -35.64
N ARG A 420 -1.16 9.06 -36.22
CA ARG A 420 -0.72 9.57 -37.53
C ARG A 420 0.71 10.07 -37.48
N ALA A 421 1.47 9.85 -38.56
CA ALA A 421 2.91 10.04 -38.56
C ALA A 421 3.36 11.48 -38.31
N ASP A 422 2.62 12.47 -38.80
CA ASP A 422 2.83 13.90 -38.61
C ASP A 422 2.53 14.37 -37.17
N LEU A 423 1.76 13.60 -36.39
CA LEU A 423 1.39 13.92 -35.00
C LEU A 423 2.25 13.19 -33.95
N ALA A 424 3.09 12.24 -34.39
CA ALA A 424 3.74 11.29 -33.48
C ALA A 424 4.69 11.96 -32.47
N ASP A 425 5.50 12.91 -32.90
CA ASP A 425 6.47 13.58 -32.03
C ASP A 425 5.78 14.50 -31.01
N ASP A 426 4.71 15.19 -31.41
CA ASP A 426 3.89 16.02 -30.53
C ASP A 426 3.21 15.17 -29.44
N VAL A 427 2.63 14.03 -29.82
CA VAL A 427 2.05 13.07 -28.87
C VAL A 427 3.11 12.55 -27.89
N VAL A 428 4.30 12.20 -28.37
CA VAL A 428 5.43 11.81 -27.50
C VAL A 428 5.80 12.93 -26.53
N GLY A 429 5.77 14.19 -26.99
CA GLY A 429 5.98 15.38 -26.15
C GLY A 429 4.92 15.52 -25.06
N VAL A 430 3.64 15.36 -25.40
CA VAL A 430 2.53 15.38 -24.44
C VAL A 430 2.74 14.35 -23.33
N PHE A 431 2.98 13.08 -23.70
CA PHE A 431 3.15 12.04 -22.68
C PHE A 431 4.44 12.18 -21.87
N ARG A 432 5.46 12.89 -22.38
CA ARG A 432 6.64 13.27 -21.58
C ARG A 432 6.25 14.17 -20.41
N GLU A 433 5.38 15.14 -20.65
CA GLU A 433 4.91 16.07 -19.62
C GLU A 433 3.97 15.39 -18.62
N VAL A 434 3.05 14.56 -19.13
CA VAL A 434 2.16 13.75 -18.30
C VAL A 434 2.97 12.82 -17.39
N TYR A 435 3.99 12.16 -17.94
CA TYR A 435 4.94 11.33 -17.20
C TYR A 435 5.70 12.14 -16.14
N ALA A 436 6.30 13.28 -16.51
CA ALA A 436 7.02 14.14 -15.58
C ALA A 436 6.13 14.67 -14.43
N ALA A 437 4.85 14.91 -14.72
CA ALA A 437 3.85 15.30 -13.73
C ALA A 437 3.34 14.15 -12.86
N ARG A 438 3.77 12.90 -13.13
CA ARG A 438 3.29 11.67 -12.47
C ARG A 438 1.77 11.54 -12.53
N TRP A 439 1.14 12.04 -13.59
CA TRP A 439 -0.30 11.92 -13.76
C TRP A 439 -0.64 10.46 -14.12
N PRO A 440 -1.44 9.76 -13.30
CA PRO A 440 -1.52 8.31 -13.40
C PRO A 440 -2.37 7.86 -14.58
N ILE A 441 -1.85 6.92 -15.35
CA ILE A 441 -2.53 6.24 -16.46
C ILE A 441 -2.81 4.80 -16.04
N ALA A 442 -4.04 4.34 -16.19
CA ALA A 442 -4.43 2.99 -15.76
C ALA A 442 -3.81 1.90 -16.66
N ARG A 443 -3.83 2.14 -17.96
CA ARG A 443 -3.31 1.22 -18.98
C ARG A 443 -3.17 1.94 -20.31
N MET A 444 -2.25 1.49 -21.16
CA MET A 444 -2.11 1.94 -22.55
C MET A 444 -1.76 0.75 -23.46
N ARG A 445 -2.78 0.21 -24.13
CA ARG A 445 -2.69 -0.93 -25.06
C ARG A 445 -3.38 -0.61 -26.38
N LEU A 446 -2.98 -1.33 -27.42
CA LEU A 446 -3.63 -1.22 -28.73
C LEU A 446 -5.06 -1.72 -28.66
N ILE A 447 -5.93 -1.10 -29.46
CA ILE A 447 -7.33 -1.51 -29.59
C ILE A 447 -7.47 -2.94 -30.13
N ASP A 448 -6.48 -3.44 -30.88
CA ASP A 448 -6.47 -4.83 -31.35
C ASP A 448 -6.37 -5.87 -30.24
N ASP A 449 -5.80 -5.51 -29.09
CA ASP A 449 -5.81 -6.39 -27.91
C ASP A 449 -7.23 -6.57 -27.34
N TYR A 450 -8.18 -5.74 -27.79
CA TYR A 450 -9.62 -5.81 -27.52
C TYR A 450 -10.43 -6.16 -28.79
N ALA A 451 -9.77 -6.70 -29.82
CA ALA A 451 -10.38 -7.10 -31.09
C ALA A 451 -11.13 -5.96 -31.82
N GLY A 452 -10.67 -4.71 -31.69
CA GLY A 452 -11.31 -3.57 -32.36
C GLY A 452 -12.44 -2.93 -31.56
N ASP A 453 -12.83 -3.54 -30.44
CA ASP A 453 -14.00 -3.17 -29.65
C ASP A 453 -13.67 -2.01 -28.68
N ASP A 454 -14.18 -0.85 -29.04
CA ASP A 454 -14.04 0.41 -28.31
C ASP A 454 -14.65 0.32 -26.90
N ALA A 455 -15.82 -0.32 -26.78
CA ALA A 455 -16.53 -0.44 -25.51
C ALA A 455 -15.77 -1.36 -24.54
N ARG A 456 -15.19 -2.46 -25.04
CA ARG A 456 -14.32 -3.34 -24.23
C ARG A 456 -13.05 -2.62 -23.80
N SER A 457 -12.44 -1.84 -24.68
CA SER A 457 -11.26 -1.02 -24.35
C SER A 457 -11.58 -0.01 -23.24
N MET A 458 -12.69 0.74 -23.38
CA MET A 458 -13.14 1.70 -22.37
C MET A 458 -13.48 1.03 -21.03
N ALA A 459 -14.21 -0.09 -21.05
CA ALA A 459 -14.54 -0.84 -19.83
C ALA A 459 -13.29 -1.35 -19.10
N ALA A 460 -12.21 -1.65 -19.83
CA ALA A 460 -10.91 -2.02 -19.27
C ALA A 460 -10.05 -0.83 -18.81
N ASN A 461 -10.60 0.40 -18.85
CA ASN A 461 -9.94 1.66 -18.52
C ASN A 461 -8.66 1.92 -19.35
N ASN A 462 -8.69 1.53 -20.62
CA ASN A 462 -7.54 1.63 -21.51
C ASN A 462 -7.42 3.01 -22.14
N THR A 463 -6.24 3.64 -22.03
CA THR A 463 -5.89 4.81 -22.83
C THR A 463 -5.55 4.38 -24.25
N SER A 464 -6.25 4.90 -25.25
CA SER A 464 -6.17 4.44 -26.65
C SER A 464 -6.21 5.57 -27.66
N ALA A 465 -5.68 5.32 -28.86
CA ALA A 465 -5.62 6.29 -29.96
C ALA A 465 -6.21 5.75 -31.27
N PHE A 466 -5.44 5.12 -32.15
CA PHE A 466 -5.96 4.70 -33.45
C PHE A 466 -7.00 3.57 -33.36
N ASN A 467 -8.17 3.81 -33.96
CA ASN A 467 -9.21 2.81 -34.21
C ASN A 467 -9.98 3.19 -35.48
N CYS A 468 -9.80 2.47 -36.59
CA CYS A 468 -10.51 2.74 -37.83
C CYS A 468 -11.98 2.31 -37.75
N ARG A 469 -12.81 3.19 -37.23
CA ARG A 469 -14.25 3.02 -37.11
C ARG A 469 -15.01 4.29 -37.50
N LEU A 470 -16.27 4.09 -37.87
CA LEU A 470 -17.22 5.18 -37.95
C LEU A 470 -17.61 5.62 -36.54
N VAL A 471 -18.07 6.87 -36.40
CA VAL A 471 -18.70 7.33 -35.17
C VAL A 471 -19.97 6.50 -34.93
N ALA A 472 -20.20 6.05 -33.70
CA ALA A 472 -21.34 5.20 -33.37
C ALA A 472 -22.67 5.87 -33.77
N GLY A 473 -23.47 5.17 -34.58
CA GLY A 473 -24.75 5.70 -35.09
C GLY A 473 -24.63 6.75 -36.19
N GLN A 474 -23.44 7.01 -36.74
CA GLN A 474 -23.22 7.97 -37.82
C GLN A 474 -22.46 7.36 -39.01
N GLY A 475 -22.53 8.02 -40.17
CA GLY A 475 -21.82 7.62 -41.41
C GLY A 475 -20.43 8.24 -41.58
N THR A 476 -19.95 9.00 -40.58
CA THR A 476 -18.69 9.74 -40.62
C THR A 476 -17.58 8.97 -39.90
N TRP A 477 -16.35 9.12 -40.39
CA TRP A 477 -15.17 8.57 -39.71
C TRP A 477 -14.94 9.27 -38.38
N SER A 478 -14.57 8.50 -37.35
CA SER A 478 -14.11 9.04 -36.08
C SER A 478 -12.72 9.66 -36.23
N ASP A 479 -12.39 10.67 -35.41
CA ASP A 479 -11.03 11.23 -35.32
C ASP A 479 -9.97 10.16 -34.98
N HIS A 480 -10.37 9.12 -34.24
CA HIS A 480 -9.54 7.93 -33.99
C HIS A 480 -9.18 7.18 -35.28
N ALA A 481 -10.03 7.20 -36.30
CA ALA A 481 -9.76 6.57 -37.60
C ALA A 481 -8.68 7.32 -38.41
N TYR A 482 -8.43 8.58 -38.07
CA TYR A 482 -7.35 9.38 -38.65
C TYR A 482 -6.05 9.31 -37.84
N GLY A 483 -6.04 8.58 -36.71
CA GLY A 483 -4.90 8.56 -35.79
C GLY A 483 -4.64 9.93 -35.14
N ALA A 484 -5.69 10.73 -35.00
CA ALA A 484 -5.68 12.12 -34.58
C ALA A 484 -6.53 12.36 -33.32
N ALA A 485 -6.79 11.31 -32.55
CA ALA A 485 -7.48 11.39 -31.27
C ALA A 485 -6.92 10.41 -30.24
N ILE A 486 -7.05 10.76 -28.96
CA ILE A 486 -6.63 9.97 -27.81
C ILE A 486 -7.71 10.06 -26.73
N ASP A 487 -8.10 8.90 -26.20
CA ASP A 487 -8.95 8.77 -25.02
C ASP A 487 -8.09 8.37 -23.82
N LEU A 488 -8.20 9.08 -22.69
CA LEU A 488 -7.40 8.83 -21.47
C LEU A 488 -8.27 8.40 -20.28
N ASN A 489 -7.87 7.28 -19.65
CA ASN A 489 -8.53 6.69 -18.47
C ASN A 489 -10.09 6.76 -18.53
N PRO A 490 -10.74 6.05 -19.48
CA PRO A 490 -12.19 6.13 -19.71
C PRO A 490 -13.08 5.99 -18.48
N VAL A 491 -12.65 5.25 -17.45
CA VAL A 491 -13.43 5.11 -16.20
C VAL A 491 -13.43 6.42 -15.40
N GLN A 492 -12.28 7.07 -15.24
CA GLN A 492 -12.19 8.36 -14.54
C GLN A 492 -12.73 9.52 -15.40
N ASN A 493 -12.71 9.35 -16.71
CA ASN A 493 -13.07 10.37 -17.70
C ASN A 493 -14.15 9.87 -18.66
N PRO A 494 -15.35 9.54 -18.16
CA PRO A 494 -16.37 8.93 -19.01
C PRO A 494 -16.91 9.92 -20.05
N TYR A 495 -17.45 9.36 -21.13
CA TYR A 495 -18.34 10.10 -22.02
C TYR A 495 -19.75 10.15 -21.42
N VAL A 496 -20.23 11.35 -21.13
CA VAL A 496 -21.59 11.64 -20.69
C VAL A 496 -22.47 12.03 -21.89
N ARG A 497 -23.40 11.15 -22.26
CA ARG A 497 -24.40 11.38 -23.32
C ARG A 497 -25.81 11.42 -22.71
N ARG A 498 -26.80 11.92 -23.46
CA ARG A 498 -28.21 11.81 -23.06
C ARG A 498 -28.69 10.38 -22.81
N GLN A 499 -28.14 9.42 -23.56
CA GLN A 499 -28.53 8.00 -23.51
C GLN A 499 -27.81 7.22 -22.39
N GLY A 500 -26.78 7.80 -21.75
CA GLY A 500 -26.04 7.13 -20.69
C GLY A 500 -24.60 7.62 -20.53
N ILE A 501 -23.88 6.91 -19.66
CA ILE A 501 -22.48 7.18 -19.32
C ILE A 501 -21.65 5.98 -19.79
N GLU A 502 -20.62 6.24 -20.58
CA GLU A 502 -19.74 5.24 -21.19
C GLU A 502 -18.29 5.46 -20.74
N PRO A 503 -17.61 4.45 -20.16
CA PRO A 503 -18.15 3.15 -19.74
C PRO A 503 -19.07 3.29 -18.52
N ALA A 504 -19.94 2.31 -18.30
CA ALA A 504 -20.88 2.34 -17.17
C ALA A 504 -20.18 2.42 -15.80
N SER A 505 -18.97 1.87 -15.68
CA SER A 505 -18.11 1.97 -14.50
C SER A 505 -17.65 3.40 -14.20
N GLY A 506 -17.72 4.31 -15.17
CA GLY A 506 -17.37 5.72 -15.00
C GLY A 506 -18.47 6.58 -14.35
N ARG A 507 -19.66 6.01 -14.07
CA ARG A 507 -20.78 6.73 -13.43
C ARG A 507 -20.40 7.57 -12.21
N PRO A 508 -19.56 7.10 -11.25
CA PRO A 508 -19.15 7.90 -10.10
C PRO A 508 -18.39 9.19 -10.48
N PHE A 509 -17.78 9.22 -11.66
CA PHE A 509 -16.96 10.34 -12.14
C PHE A 509 -17.71 11.29 -13.07
N ALA A 510 -18.94 10.97 -13.49
CA ALA A 510 -19.66 11.75 -14.49
C ALA A 510 -20.01 13.18 -14.03
N ALA A 511 -20.25 13.38 -12.74
CA ALA A 511 -20.74 14.65 -12.18
C ALA A 511 -19.72 15.38 -11.27
N ILE A 512 -18.43 14.99 -11.29
CA ILE A 512 -17.42 15.69 -10.49
C ILE A 512 -17.07 17.05 -11.10
N ASP A 513 -16.74 18.02 -10.24
CA ASP A 513 -16.30 19.35 -10.66
C ASP A 513 -14.94 19.27 -11.36
N ARG A 514 -14.89 19.70 -12.63
CA ARG A 514 -13.69 19.72 -13.49
C ARG A 514 -13.24 21.14 -13.83
N SER A 515 -13.73 22.13 -13.10
CA SER A 515 -13.29 23.51 -13.24
C SER A 515 -11.80 23.67 -12.86
N ARG A 516 -11.18 24.74 -13.34
CA ARG A 516 -9.78 25.03 -13.05
C ARG A 516 -9.62 25.25 -11.55
N GLY A 517 -8.75 24.47 -10.91
CA GLY A 517 -8.55 24.53 -9.46
C GLY A 517 -9.38 23.52 -8.67
N ALA A 518 -10.37 22.87 -9.29
CA ALA A 518 -11.17 21.83 -8.63
C ALA A 518 -10.31 20.62 -8.22
N MET A 519 -10.64 20.01 -7.08
CA MET A 519 -9.99 18.78 -6.63
C MET A 519 -10.69 17.58 -7.28
N VAL A 520 -9.98 16.86 -8.13
CA VAL A 520 -10.49 15.67 -8.83
C VAL A 520 -9.78 14.40 -8.35
N PRO A 521 -10.42 13.22 -8.43
CA PRO A 521 -9.75 11.94 -8.20
C PRO A 521 -8.54 11.75 -9.12
N ALA A 522 -7.58 10.93 -8.69
CA ALA A 522 -6.41 10.60 -9.48
C ALA A 522 -6.79 10.05 -10.87
N GLY A 523 -6.10 10.51 -11.91
CA GLY A 523 -6.35 10.10 -13.30
C GLY A 523 -7.64 10.66 -13.92
N ALA A 524 -8.38 11.51 -13.21
CA ALA A 524 -9.45 12.33 -13.80
C ALA A 524 -8.89 13.66 -14.34
N ILE A 525 -9.41 14.10 -15.47
CA ILE A 525 -8.98 15.30 -16.18
C ILE A 525 -9.85 16.48 -15.75
N ARG A 526 -9.20 17.62 -15.49
CA ARG A 526 -9.86 18.90 -15.24
C ARG A 526 -9.23 20.01 -16.06
N SER A 527 -9.97 21.11 -16.20
CA SER A 527 -9.48 22.28 -16.90
C SER A 527 -8.17 22.78 -16.29
N GLY A 528 -7.15 22.89 -17.15
CA GLY A 528 -5.85 23.44 -16.79
C GLY A 528 -4.96 22.51 -15.99
N ASP A 529 -5.25 21.21 -15.87
CA ASP A 529 -4.32 20.22 -15.31
C ASP A 529 -3.15 19.88 -16.27
N PRO A 530 -2.17 19.05 -15.86
CA PRO A 530 -1.04 18.70 -16.71
C PRO A 530 -1.43 18.08 -18.06
N VAL A 531 -2.45 17.22 -18.12
CA VAL A 531 -2.90 16.55 -19.35
C VAL A 531 -3.53 17.58 -20.29
N HIS A 532 -4.51 18.34 -19.79
CA HIS A 532 -5.19 19.38 -20.54
C HIS A 532 -4.19 20.40 -21.10
N ARG A 533 -3.27 20.91 -20.26
CA ARG A 533 -2.25 21.88 -20.72
C ARG A 533 -1.27 21.32 -21.73
N ALA A 534 -0.95 20.03 -21.68
CA ALA A 534 -0.04 19.41 -22.63
C ALA A 534 -0.70 19.28 -24.01
N PHE A 535 -1.93 18.74 -24.06
CA PHE A 535 -2.68 18.61 -25.31
C PHE A 535 -3.05 19.96 -25.94
N THR A 536 -3.52 20.93 -25.15
CA THR A 536 -3.84 22.27 -25.69
C THR A 536 -2.61 22.96 -26.30
N ARG A 537 -1.40 22.67 -25.79
CA ARG A 537 -0.16 23.27 -26.31
C ARG A 537 0.18 22.82 -27.72
N ILE A 538 -0.18 21.59 -28.07
CA ILE A 538 -0.04 21.05 -29.42
C ILE A 538 -1.27 21.34 -30.29
N GLY A 539 -2.18 22.21 -29.83
CA GLY A 539 -3.38 22.63 -30.56
C GLY A 539 -4.57 21.67 -30.49
N TRP A 540 -4.50 20.61 -29.66
CA TRP A 540 -5.60 19.66 -29.54
C TRP A 540 -6.72 20.19 -28.64
N VAL A 541 -7.95 19.83 -28.98
CA VAL A 541 -9.16 20.24 -28.25
C VAL A 541 -9.59 19.12 -27.32
N TRP A 542 -10.02 19.49 -26.11
CA TRP A 542 -10.55 18.55 -25.13
C TRP A 542 -12.07 18.42 -25.26
N GLY A 543 -12.59 17.19 -25.34
CA GLY A 543 -14.02 16.90 -25.42
C GLY A 543 -14.81 17.23 -24.14
N GLY A 544 -14.13 17.45 -23.03
CA GLY A 544 -14.75 17.78 -21.74
C GLY A 544 -15.50 19.11 -21.70
N VAL A 545 -15.33 19.98 -22.70
CA VAL A 545 -16.05 21.27 -22.81
C VAL A 545 -17.24 21.23 -23.77
N TRP A 546 -17.58 20.07 -24.33
CA TRP A 546 -18.72 19.91 -25.21
C TRP A 546 -20.06 19.86 -24.45
N PRO A 547 -21.20 20.12 -25.12
CA PRO A 547 -22.52 20.02 -24.49
C PRO A 547 -22.88 18.62 -23.95
N GLU A 548 -22.39 17.58 -24.62
CA GLU A 548 -22.34 16.20 -24.13
C GLU A 548 -20.86 15.88 -23.88
N PRO A 549 -20.36 16.09 -22.64
CA PRO A 549 -18.92 16.04 -22.38
C PRO A 549 -18.34 14.65 -22.63
N ASP A 550 -17.32 14.60 -23.48
CA ASP A 550 -16.47 13.42 -23.66
C ASP A 550 -15.15 13.65 -22.89
N TYR A 551 -15.14 13.36 -21.59
CA TYR A 551 -14.05 13.78 -20.71
C TYR A 551 -12.72 13.10 -21.02
N GLN A 552 -12.75 11.90 -21.60
CA GLN A 552 -11.56 11.14 -21.99
C GLN A 552 -10.89 11.72 -23.23
N HIS A 553 -11.64 12.40 -24.09
CA HIS A 553 -11.29 12.60 -25.48
C HIS A 553 -10.48 13.86 -25.74
N PHE A 554 -9.38 13.72 -26.49
CA PHE A 554 -8.67 14.82 -27.13
C PHE A 554 -8.48 14.53 -28.60
N SER A 555 -8.65 15.53 -29.45
CA SER A 555 -8.41 15.38 -30.89
C SER A 555 -7.74 16.59 -31.54
N ALA A 556 -7.05 16.33 -32.64
CA ALA A 556 -6.50 17.35 -33.53
C ALA A 556 -7.59 17.79 -34.50
N HIS A 557 -7.99 19.07 -34.43
CA HIS A 557 -8.95 19.68 -35.34
C HIS A 557 -8.26 20.59 -36.36
#